data_AF-A0A7Z8WAR2-F1
#
_entry.id   AF-A0A7Z8WAR2-F1
#
_cell.length_a   1.000
_cell.length_b   1.000
_cell.length_c   1.000
_cell.angle_alpha   90.00
_cell.angle_beta   90.00
_cell.angle_gamma   90.00
#
_symmetry.space_group_name_H-M   'P 1'
#
loop_
_entity.id
_entity.type
_entity.pdbx_description
1 polymer ?
#
loop_
_entity_poly.entity_id
_entity_poly.type
_entity_poly.pdbx_seq_one_letter_code
_entity_poly.pdbx_strand_id
1 'polypeptide(L)' 'MALEGLDLVFDESEVIQLREMWDEDKDILEIAKGLGRNQLEIATLIMDQADKNKIKSRPMGLGA' A
#
# COMPACT_ATOMS: atom_id res chain seq x y z
N MET A 1 13.16 -16.87 3.32
CA MET A 1 12.87 -15.66 4.11
C MET A 1 11.57 -15.04 3.60
N ALA A 2 10.75 -14.37 4.42
CA ALA A 2 9.41 -13.92 4.01
C ALA A 2 9.39 -12.77 2.97
N LEU A 3 10.56 -12.20 2.66
CA LEU A 3 10.74 -11.08 1.73
C LEU A 3 11.57 -11.46 0.49
N GLU A 4 11.98 -12.72 0.34
CA GLU A 4 12.66 -13.18 -0.88
C GLU A 4 11.63 -13.30 -2.01
N GLY A 5 11.71 -12.40 -2.99
CA GLY A 5 10.85 -12.42 -4.20
C GLY A 5 9.79 -11.31 -4.28
N LEU A 6 9.78 -10.34 -3.37
CA LEU A 6 8.94 -9.14 -3.49
C LEU A 6 9.67 -8.06 -4.30
N ASP A 7 8.94 -7.42 -5.21
CA ASP A 7 9.38 -6.23 -5.94
C ASP A 7 8.91 -4.98 -5.22
N LEU A 8 9.83 -4.39 -4.44
CA LEU A 8 9.59 -3.17 -3.65
C LEU A 8 9.95 -1.90 -4.43
N VAL A 9 10.18 -2.01 -5.74
CA VAL A 9 10.33 -0.88 -6.63
C VAL A 9 8.96 -0.55 -7.20
N PHE A 10 8.48 0.66 -6.89
CA PHE A 10 7.19 1.14 -7.33
C PHE A 10 7.35 2.29 -8.32
N ASP A 11 6.57 2.27 -9.38
CA ASP A 11 6.46 3.40 -10.29
C ASP A 11 5.68 4.54 -9.63
N GLU A 12 5.94 5.78 -10.05
CA GLU A 12 5.23 6.96 -9.53
C GLU A 12 3.71 6.83 -9.70
N SER A 13 3.27 6.23 -10.81
CA SER A 13 1.85 5.95 -11.08
C SER A 13 1.23 5.01 -10.03
N GLU A 14 1.95 3.99 -9.59
CA GLU A 14 1.49 3.05 -8.56
C GLU A 14 1.38 3.73 -7.20
N VAL A 15 2.34 4.62 -6.89
CA VAL A 15 2.31 5.42 -5.66
C VAL A 15 1.13 6.38 -5.67
N ILE A 16 0.82 7.01 -6.81
CA ILE A 16 -0.34 7.90 -6.96
C ILE A 16 -1.64 7.10 -6.79
N GLN A 17 -1.81 6.01 -7.54
CA GLN A 17 -3.01 5.17 -7.46
C GLN A 17 -3.19 4.58 -6.06
N LEU A 18 -2.11 4.16 -5.38
CA LEU A 18 -2.21 3.69 -4.01
C LEU A 18 -2.77 4.78 -3.09
N ARG A 19 -2.33 6.03 -3.24
CA ARG A 19 -2.83 7.15 -2.42
C ARG A 19 -4.28 7.49 -2.71
N GLU A 20 -4.72 7.36 -3.96
CA GLU A 20 -6.11 7.56 -4.39
C GLU A 20 -7.06 6.45 -3.91
N MET A 21 -6.57 5.21 -3.83
CA MET A 21 -7.34 4.05 -3.31
C MET A 21 -7.30 3.95 -1.77
N TRP A 22 -6.15 4.26 -1.15
CA TRP A 22 -6.15 4.90 0.17
C TRP A 22 -6.96 6.23 0.05
N ASP A 23 -7.23 7.09 1.02
CA ASP A 23 -8.25 8.17 0.83
C ASP A 23 -9.71 7.70 0.47
N GLU A 24 -9.97 6.92 -0.58
CA GLU A 24 -11.26 6.24 -0.91
C GLU A 24 -11.68 5.13 0.07
N ASP A 25 -10.96 4.96 1.18
CA ASP A 25 -11.22 3.93 2.20
C ASP A 25 -11.19 2.47 1.70
N LYS A 26 -10.55 2.20 0.56
CA LYS A 26 -10.30 0.82 0.10
C LYS A 26 -9.35 0.08 1.02
N ASP A 27 -9.58 -1.22 1.15
CA ASP A 27 -8.71 -2.11 1.92
C ASP A 27 -7.47 -2.53 1.11
N ILE A 28 -6.50 -3.14 1.79
CA ILE A 28 -5.21 -3.51 1.19
C ILE A 28 -5.34 -4.60 0.13
N LEU A 29 -6.30 -5.51 0.28
CA LEU A 29 -6.57 -6.55 -0.71
C LEU A 29 -7.16 -5.94 -1.98
N GLU A 30 -8.05 -4.95 -1.83
CA GLU A 30 -8.58 -4.19 -2.96
C GLU A 30 -7.48 -3.39 -3.68
N ILE A 31 -6.60 -2.73 -2.92
CA ILE A 31 -5.46 -1.99 -3.47
C ILE A 31 -4.49 -2.93 -4.19
N ALA A 32 -4.13 -4.06 -3.56
CA ALA A 32 -3.26 -5.08 -4.16
C ALA A 32 -3.84 -5.63 -5.46
N LYS A 33 -5.15 -5.92 -5.48
CA LYS A 33 -5.85 -6.38 -6.68
C LYS A 33 -5.91 -5.30 -7.76
N GLY A 34 -6.11 -4.03 -7.38
CA GLY A 34 -6.15 -2.90 -8.32
C GLY A 34 -4.80 -2.64 -8.99
N LEU A 35 -3.71 -2.75 -8.23
CA LEU A 35 -2.35 -2.56 -8.71
C LEU A 35 -1.72 -3.82 -9.31
N GLY A 36 -2.36 -4.98 -9.16
CA GLY A 36 -1.80 -6.27 -9.61
C GLY A 36 -0.55 -6.68 -8.83
N ARG A 37 -0.42 -6.23 -7.58
CA ARG A 37 0.75 -6.41 -6.71
C ARG A 37 0.44 -7.34 -5.55
N ASN A 38 1.49 -7.82 -4.87
CA ASN A 38 1.35 -8.61 -3.66
C ASN A 38 0.89 -7.74 -2.49
N GLN A 39 0.01 -8.26 -1.64
CA GLN A 39 -0.43 -7.58 -0.42
C GLN A 39 0.71 -7.10 0.49
N LEU A 40 1.84 -7.83 0.54
CA LEU A 40 3.01 -7.46 1.33
C LEU A 40 3.78 -6.28 0.73
N GLU A 41 3.82 -6.18 -0.59
CA GLU A 41 4.39 -5.01 -1.30
C GLU A 41 3.55 -3.78 -0.99
N ILE A 42 2.22 -3.91 -1.09
CA ILE A 42 1.28 -2.84 -0.77
C ILE A 42 1.37 -2.43 0.69
N ALA A 43 1.43 -3.38 1.63
CA ALA A 43 1.61 -3.08 3.04
C ALA A 43 2.93 -2.32 3.30
N THR A 44 4.01 -2.73 2.62
CA THR A 44 5.30 -2.03 2.69
C THR A 44 5.21 -0.61 2.16
N LEU A 45 4.55 -0.42 1.01
CA LEU A 45 4.34 0.89 0.43
C LEU A 45 3.47 1.79 1.33
N ILE A 46 2.40 1.27 1.93
CA ILE A 46 1.57 2.01 2.89
C ILE A 46 2.39 2.47 4.10
N MET A 47 3.22 1.58 4.66
CA MET A 47 4.11 1.96 5.77
C MET A 47 5.07 3.09 5.36
N ASP A 48 5.71 2.99 4.19
CA ASP A 48 6.59 4.03 3.64
C ASP A 48 5.86 5.37 3.42
N GLN A 49 4.65 5.33 2.84
CA GLN A 49 3.85 6.53 2.60
C GLN A 49 3.36 7.16 3.90
N ALA A 50 3.05 6.36 4.93
CA ALA A 50 2.64 6.84 6.25
C ALA A 50 3.81 7.52 6.98
N ASP A 51 5.00 6.91 6.97
CA ASP A 51 6.22 7.49 7.56
C ASP A 51 6.57 8.84 6.92
N LYS A 52 6.42 8.93 5.60
CA LYS A 52 6.59 10.18 4.82
C LYS A 52 5.45 11.19 4.98
N ASN A 53 4.45 10.91 5.83
CA ASN A 53 3.25 11.73 6.03
C ASN A 53 2.50 12.04 4.71
N LYS A 54 2.55 11.12 3.74
CA LYS A 54 1.88 11.25 2.43
C LYS A 54 0.46 10.71 2.42
N ILE A 55 0.13 9.84 3.39
CA ILE A 55 -1.21 9.32 3.60
C ILE A 55 -1.65 9.55 5.04
N LYS A 56 -2.95 9.68 5.25
CA LYS A 56 -3.52 9.82 6.60
C LYS A 56 -3.53 8.46 7.30
N SER A 57 -3.21 8.47 8.59
CA SER A 57 -3.40 7.29 9.44
C SER A 57 -4.90 7.02 9.58
N ARG A 58 -5.32 5.79 9.32
CA ARG A 58 -6.69 5.34 9.49
C ARG A 58 -6.87 4.73 10.89
N PRO A 59 -8.00 4.97 11.58
CA PRO A 59 -8.24 4.46 12.93
C PRO A 59 -8.33 2.93 13.00
N MET A 60 -8.57 2.26 11.86
CA MET A 60 -8.42 0.82 11.72
C MET A 60 -7.08 0.55 11.01
N GLY A 61 -6.04 0.32 11.81
CA GLY A 61 -4.73 -0.10 11.32
C GLY A 61 -4.81 -1.50 10.69
N LEU A 62 -3.73 -1.90 10.03
CA LEU A 62 -3.47 -3.23 9.48
C LEU A 62 -3.92 -4.35 10.46
N GLY A 63 -5.17 -4.79 10.36
CA GLY A 63 -5.76 -5.80 11.23
C GLY A 63 -6.96 -5.30 12.04
N ALA A 64 -8.13 -5.81 11.68
CA ALA A 64 -9.20 -6.10 12.64
C ALA A 64 -9.06 -7.54 13.12
#